data_AF-A0A3S3RKU9-F1
#
_entry.id   AF-A0A3S3RKU9-F1
#
_cell.length_a   1.000
_cell.length_b   1.000
_cell.length_c   1.000
_cell.angle_alpha   90.00
_cell.angle_beta   90.00
_cell.angle_gamma   90.00
#
_symmetry.space_group_name_H-M   'P 1'
#
loop_
_entity.id
_entity.type
_entity.pdbx_description
1 polymer ?
#
loop_
_entity_poly.entity_id
_entity_poly.type
_entity_poly.pdbx_seq_one_letter_code
_entity_poly.pdbx_strand_id
1 'polypeptide(L)'
;MTLFVFLAVLSAAAMHAIWNALVKVHLDRFLSITLMTLGMGAAALVVLPFVEMPKAEVWPFILASVFFHMGYRTFLIGAYKAGDFAQTYPLARGTAPLLSALGGIVLVGEVPA
;
A
#
# COMPACT_ATOMS: atom_id res chain seq x y z
N MET A 1 1.92 25.96 -4.31
CA MET A 1 2.82 24.80 -4.25
C MET A 1 4.20 25.23 -4.74
N THR A 2 5.28 24.81 -4.08
CA THR A 2 6.65 25.04 -4.60
C THR A 2 6.94 24.08 -5.76
N LEU A 3 7.90 24.42 -6.61
CA LEU A 3 8.31 23.57 -7.74
C LEU A 3 8.74 22.17 -7.27
N PHE A 4 9.45 22.10 -6.15
CA PHE A 4 9.86 20.84 -5.53
C PHE A 4 8.65 19.96 -5.17
N VAL A 5 7.67 20.51 -4.44
CA VAL A 5 6.46 19.75 -4.07
C VAL A 5 5.68 19.33 -5.31
N PHE A 6 5.59 20.19 -6.33
CA PHE A 6 4.93 19.85 -7.59
C PHE A 6 5.59 18.65 -8.28
N LEU A 7 6.92 18.66 -8.43
CA LEU A 7 7.64 17.54 -9.05
C LEU A 7 7.55 16.25 -8.23
N ALA A 8 7.57 16.34 -6.90
CA ALA A 8 7.41 15.19 -6.01
C ALA A 8 6.03 14.53 -6.18
N VAL A 9 4.96 15.34 -6.21
CA VAL A 9 3.59 14.86 -6.43
C VAL A 9 3.44 14.24 -7.82
N LEU A 10 4.00 14.88 -8.86
CA LEU A 10 3.95 14.35 -10.23
C LEU A 10 4.68 13.01 -10.35
N SER A 11 5.83 12.88 -9.69
CA SER A 11 6.60 11.64 -9.64
C SER A 11 5.81 10.53 -8.94
N ALA A 12 5.17 10.84 -7.80
CA ALA A 12 4.31 9.90 -7.09
C ALA A 12 3.13 9.43 -7.97
N ALA A 13 2.50 10.33 -8.71
CA ALA A 13 1.42 9.99 -9.64
C ALA A 13 1.90 9.07 -10.78
N ALA A 14 3.07 9.36 -11.36
CA ALA A 14 3.67 8.51 -12.40
C ALA A 14 4.01 7.11 -11.86
N MET A 15 4.60 7.01 -10.68
CA MET A 15 4.89 5.71 -10.02
C MET A 15 3.60 4.92 -9.77
N HIS A 16 2.52 5.59 -9.33
CA HIS A 16 1.23 4.95 -9.12
C HIS A 16 0.61 4.42 -10.42
N ALA A 17 0.72 5.18 -11.52
CA ALA A 17 0.27 4.74 -12.84
C ALA A 17 1.06 3.51 -13.33
N ILE A 18 2.38 3.51 -13.16
CA ILE A 18 3.26 2.38 -13.49
C ILE A 18 2.87 1.13 -12.68
N TRP A 19 2.63 1.28 -11.37
CA TRP A 19 2.14 0.18 -10.53
C TRP A 19 0.84 -0.43 -11.08
N ASN A 20 -0.15 0.41 -11.43
CA ASN A 20 -1.43 -0.06 -11.95
C ASN A 20 -1.30 -0.72 -13.32
N ALA A 21 -0.33 -0.31 -14.14
CA ALA A 21 -0.04 -0.96 -15.42
C ALA A 21 0.62 -2.33 -15.21
N LEU A 22 1.60 -2.45 -14.31
CA LEU A 22 2.30 -3.70 -14.03
C LEU A 22 1.37 -4.80 -13.48
N VAL A 23 0.41 -4.45 -12.63
CA VAL A 23 -0.57 -5.42 -12.10
C VAL A 23 -1.48 -6.00 -13.20
N LYS A 24 -1.65 -5.29 -14.33
CA LYS A 24 -2.45 -5.76 -15.47
C LYS A 24 -1.68 -6.68 -16.42
N VAL A 25 -0.36 -6.77 -16.29
CA VAL A 25 0.44 -7.74 -17.05
C VAL A 25 0.06 -9.14 -16.58
N HIS A 26 -0.14 -10.07 -17.51
CA HIS A 26 -0.59 -11.46 -17.26
C HIS A 26 0.46 -12.35 -16.55
N LEU A 27 1.19 -11.81 -15.57
CA LEU A 27 2.01 -12.59 -14.66
C LEU A 27 1.12 -13.25 -13.58
N ASP A 28 1.63 -14.31 -12.97
CA ASP A 28 1.03 -14.86 -11.76
C ASP A 28 0.88 -13.76 -10.69
N ARG A 29 -0.30 -13.65 -10.08
CA ARG A 29 -0.63 -12.54 -9.18
C ARG A 29 0.21 -12.55 -7.90
N PHE A 30 0.58 -13.73 -7.41
CA PHE A 30 1.48 -13.86 -6.27
C PHE A 30 2.88 -13.37 -6.63
N LEU A 31 3.37 -13.75 -7.81
CA LEU A 31 4.65 -13.28 -8.33
C LEU A 31 4.66 -11.75 -8.52
N SER A 32 3.62 -11.16 -9.12
CA SER A 32 3.51 -9.71 -9.31
C SER A 32 3.56 -8.92 -7.99
N ILE A 33 2.78 -9.34 -6.99
CA ILE A 33 2.74 -8.66 -5.68
C ILE A 33 4.07 -8.85 -4.92
N THR A 34 4.68 -10.04 -5.03
CA THR A 34 5.95 -10.35 -4.36
C THR A 34 7.10 -9.54 -4.96
N LEU A 35 7.26 -9.58 -6.28
CA LEU A 35 8.30 -8.82 -6.99
C LEU A 35 8.19 -7.33 -6.70
N MET A 36 6.97 -6.79 -6.65
CA MET A 36 6.81 -5.38 -6.40
C MET A 36 7.07 -5.01 -4.94
N THR A 37 6.69 -5.88 -3.99
CA THR A 37 7.08 -5.71 -2.58
C THR A 37 8.60 -5.71 -2.41
N LEU A 38 9.30 -6.63 -3.09
CA LEU A 38 10.76 -6.69 -3.07
C LEU A 38 11.40 -5.45 -3.70
N GLY A 39 10.87 -4.98 -4.83
CA GLY A 39 11.33 -3.76 -5.49
C GLY A 39 11.17 -2.52 -4.60
N MET A 40 10.03 -2.39 -3.91
CA MET A 40 9.82 -1.32 -2.92
C MET A 40 10.80 -1.44 -1.75
N GLY A 41 11.04 -2.65 -1.26
CA GLY A 41 12.03 -2.91 -0.19
C GLY A 41 13.45 -2.54 -0.61
N ALA A 42 13.86 -2.90 -1.83
CA ALA A 42 15.16 -2.54 -2.39
C ALA A 42 15.32 -1.02 -2.53
N ALA A 43 14.29 -0.32 -3.02
CA ALA A 43 14.29 1.14 -3.07
C ALA A 43 14.40 1.76 -1.67
N ALA A 44 13.70 1.21 -0.69
CA ALA A 44 13.79 1.68 0.70
C ALA A 44 15.19 1.48 1.30
N LEU A 45 15.89 0.39 0.97
CA LEU A 45 17.27 0.14 1.43
C LEU A 45 18.27 1.20 0.96
N VAL A 46 18.05 1.82 -0.21
CA VAL A 46 18.89 2.92 -0.70
C VAL A 46 18.73 4.17 0.16
N VAL A 47 17.52 4.40 0.67
CA VAL A 47 17.21 5.59 1.49
C VAL A 47 17.48 5.36 2.98
N LEU A 48 17.45 4.10 3.44
CA LEU A 48 17.61 3.71 4.84
C LEU A 48 18.82 4.36 5.56
N PRO A 49 20.02 4.48 4.95
CA PRO A 49 21.19 5.08 5.62
C PRO A 49 21.05 6.57 5.89
N PHE A 50 20.11 7.25 5.22
CA PHE A 50 19.87 8.68 5.35
C PHE A 50 18.76 9.01 6.37
N VAL A 51 18.21 8.00 7.05
CA VAL A 51 17.11 8.15 8.02
C VAL A 51 17.59 7.73 9.40
N GLU A 52 17.16 8.47 10.43
CA GLU A 52 17.47 8.15 11.82
C GLU A 52 16.82 6.83 12.27
N MET A 53 17.49 6.11 13.17
CA MET A 53 16.95 4.88 13.75
C MET A 53 15.68 5.19 14.58
N PRO A 54 14.56 4.48 14.37
CA PRO A 54 13.35 4.70 15.13
C PRO A 54 13.54 4.45 16.63
N LYS A 55 12.97 5.34 17.46
CA LYS A 55 12.90 5.17 18.91
C LYS A 55 12.16 3.87 19.28
N ALA A 56 12.51 3.28 20.42
CA ALA A 56 11.90 2.05 20.95
C ALA A 56 10.36 2.07 20.94
N GLU A 57 9.78 3.22 21.28
CA GLU A 57 8.32 3.45 21.35
C GLU A 57 7.58 3.25 20.02
N VAL A 58 8.27 3.39 18.88
CA VAL A 58 7.66 3.32 17.54
C VAL A 58 7.64 1.90 17.00
N TRP A 59 8.48 1.00 17.54
CA TRP A 59 8.62 -0.37 17.06
C TRP A 59 7.33 -1.20 17.12
N PRO A 60 6.48 -1.11 18.17
CA PRO A 60 5.19 -1.79 18.17
C PRO A 60 4.31 -1.41 16.97
N PHE A 61 4.31 -0.14 16.58
CA PHE A 61 3.53 0.35 15.43
C PHE A 61 4.12 -0.11 14.09
N ILE A 62 5.45 -0.16 13.98
CA ILE A 62 6.14 -0.70 12.79
C ILE A 62 5.79 -2.19 12.63
N LEU A 63 5.91 -2.97 13.70
CA LEU A 63 5.61 -4.41 13.68
C LEU A 63 4.13 -4.68 13.37
N ALA A 64 3.22 -3.92 14.00
CA ALA A 64 1.79 -4.00 13.70
C ALA A 64 1.51 -3.67 12.23
N SER A 65 2.14 -2.62 11.70
CA SER A 65 1.99 -2.23 10.29
C SER A 65 2.45 -3.33 9.35
N VAL A 66 3.60 -3.95 9.60
CA VAL A 66 4.11 -5.09 8.82
C VAL A 66 3.13 -6.26 8.87
N PHE A 67 2.64 -6.60 10.07
CA PHE A 67 1.68 -7.69 10.25
C PHE A 67 0.39 -7.46 9.45
N PHE A 68 -0.23 -6.29 9.58
CA PHE A 68 -1.45 -5.95 8.85
C PHE A 68 -1.23 -5.90 7.33
N HIS A 69 -0.10 -5.38 6.86
CA HIS A 69 0.21 -5.34 5.43
C HIS A 69 0.45 -6.73 4.84
N MET A 70 1.15 -7.61 5.56
CA MET A 70 1.33 -9.00 5.12
C MET A 70 0.00 -9.76 5.12
N GLY A 71 -0.78 -9.64 6.21
CA GLY A 71 -2.12 -10.20 6.30
C GLY A 71 -3.00 -9.74 5.13
N TYR A 72 -3.10 -8.44 4.90
CA TYR A 72 -3.85 -7.88 3.77
C TYR A 72 -3.42 -8.46 2.43
N ARG A 73 -2.11 -8.51 2.14
CA ARG A 73 -1.61 -9.06 0.86
C ARG A 73 -1.96 -10.54 0.69
N THR A 74 -1.84 -11.35 1.74
CA THR A 74 -2.19 -12.78 1.68
C THR A 74 -3.68 -13.00 1.43
N PHE A 75 -4.56 -12.27 2.15
CA PHE A 75 -6.00 -12.32 1.91
C PHE A 75 -6.37 -11.82 0.51
N LEU A 76 -5.71 -10.76 0.02
CA LEU A 76 -5.94 -10.21 -1.31
C LEU A 76 -5.61 -11.23 -2.40
N ILE A 77 -4.49 -11.94 -2.28
CA ILE A 77 -4.11 -13.01 -3.21
C ILE A 77 -5.13 -14.15 -3.18
N GLY A 78 -5.61 -14.53 -1.99
CA GLY A 78 -6.68 -15.52 -1.84
C GLY A 78 -8.00 -15.10 -2.51
N ALA A 79 -8.47 -13.89 -2.25
CA ALA A 79 -9.67 -13.32 -2.86
C ALA A 79 -9.58 -13.29 -4.39
N TYR A 80 -8.42 -12.88 -4.91
CA TYR A 80 -8.12 -12.87 -6.34
C TYR A 80 -8.07 -14.25 -6.98
N LYS A 81 -7.72 -15.31 -6.24
CA LYS A 81 -7.78 -16.68 -6.73
C LYS A 81 -9.20 -17.25 -6.68
N ALA A 82 -9.99 -16.87 -5.68
CA ALA A 82 -11.33 -17.40 -5.46
C ALA A 82 -12.42 -16.73 -6.33
N GLY A 83 -12.20 -15.50 -6.81
CA GLY A 83 -13.19 -14.76 -7.60
C GLY A 83 -12.62 -14.11 -8.85
N ASP A 84 -13.51 -13.67 -9.74
CA ASP A 84 -13.14 -12.90 -10.92
C ASP A 84 -12.47 -11.59 -10.50
N PHE A 85 -11.34 -11.26 -11.14
CA PHE A 85 -10.63 -10.02 -10.94
C PHE A 85 -11.54 -8.80 -11.15
N ALA A 86 -12.45 -8.86 -12.14
CA ALA A 86 -13.37 -7.78 -12.46
C ALA A 86 -14.31 -7.40 -11.29
N GLN A 87 -14.60 -8.34 -10.39
CA GLN A 87 -15.45 -8.09 -9.23
C GLN A 87 -14.64 -7.90 -7.93
N THR A 88 -13.62 -8.74 -7.74
CA THR A 88 -12.80 -8.73 -6.52
C THR A 88 -11.95 -7.47 -6.41
N TYR A 89 -11.48 -6.91 -7.54
CA TYR A 89 -10.68 -5.68 -7.54
C TYR A 89 -11.48 -4.45 -7.11
N PRO A 90 -12.66 -4.13 -7.69
CA PRO A 90 -13.51 -3.04 -7.20
C PRO A 90 -13.91 -3.20 -5.74
N LEU A 91 -14.24 -4.44 -5.30
CA LEU A 91 -14.62 -4.69 -3.91
C LEU A 91 -13.47 -4.35 -2.97
N ALA A 92 -12.29 -4.94 -3.19
CA ALA A 92 -11.12 -4.71 -2.33
C ALA A 92 -10.71 -3.23 -2.28
N ARG A 93 -10.78 -2.53 -3.42
CA ARG A 93 -10.43 -1.10 -3.50
C ARG A 93 -11.52 -0.18 -2.94
N GLY A 94 -12.79 -0.55 -3.03
CA GLY A 94 -13.92 0.26 -2.58
C GLY A 94 -14.22 0.10 -1.09
N THR A 95 -13.99 -1.07 -0.51
CA THR A 95 -14.22 -1.31 0.92
C THR A 95 -13.14 -0.70 1.80
N ALA A 96 -11.89 -0.62 1.34
CA ALA A 96 -10.79 -0.09 2.14
C ALA A 96 -11.01 1.38 2.57
N PRO A 97 -11.38 2.33 1.70
CA PRO A 97 -11.70 3.70 2.11
C PRO A 97 -12.88 3.77 3.09
N LEU A 98 -13.93 2.97 2.88
CA LEU A 98 -15.09 2.93 3.77
C LEU A 98 -14.71 2.46 5.17
N LEU A 99 -13.96 1.37 5.26
CA LEU A 99 -13.47 0.84 6.55
C LEU A 99 -12.51 1.82 7.23
N SER A 100 -11.62 2.47 6.47
CA SER A 100 -10.73 3.49 7.01
C SER A 100 -11.49 4.71 7.54
N ALA A 101 -12.52 5.18 6.82
CA ALA A 101 -13.36 6.30 7.26
C ALA A 101 -14.15 5.94 8.53
N LEU A 102 -14.78 4.77 8.57
CA LEU A 102 -15.48 4.27 9.76
C LEU A 102 -14.51 4.11 10.94
N GLY A 103 -13.31 3.58 10.71
CA GLY A 103 -12.26 3.47 11.72
C GLY A 103 -11.82 4.85 12.24
N GLY A 104 -11.65 5.83 11.35
CA GLY A 104 -11.35 7.22 11.71
C GLY A 104 -12.42 7.83 12.62
N ILE A 105 -13.70 7.63 12.28
CA ILE A 105 -14.83 8.12 13.09
C ILE A 105 -14.86 7.44 14.46
N VAL A 106 -14.73 6.11 14.52
CA VAL A 106 -14.93 5.33 15.76
C VAL A 106 -13.72 5.35 16.69
N LEU A 107 -12.51 5.26 16.14
CA LEU A 107 -11.27 5.11 16.92
C LEU A 107 -10.56 6.45 17.15
N VAL A 108 -10.62 7.37 16.17
CA VAL A 108 -9.89 8.65 16.21
C VAL A 108 -10.83 9.82 16.50
N GLY A 109 -12.14 9.67 16.24
CA GLY A 109 -13.13 10.73 16.39
C GLY A 109 -13.14 11.73 15.23
N GLU A 110 -12.46 11.42 14.12
CA GLU A 110 -12.42 12.29 12.94
C GLU A 110 -13.64 12.08 12.06
N VAL A 111 -14.46 13.11 11.89
CA VAL A 111 -15.60 13.09 10.97
C VAL A 111 -15.14 13.60 9.60
N PRO A 112 -15.26 12.79 8.53
CA PRO A 112 -14.96 13.26 7.18
C PRO A 112 -15.81 14.49 6.83
N ALA A 113 -15.17 15.57 6.39
CA ALA A 113 -15.84 16.80 5.95
C ALA A 113 -16.51 16.66 4.59
#